data_AF-A0A939ZHM6-F1
#
_entry.id   AF-A0A939ZHM6-F1
#
_cell.length_a   1.000
_cell.length_b   1.000
_cell.length_c   1.000
_cell.angle_alpha   90.00
_cell.angle_beta   90.00
_cell.angle_gamma   90.00
#
_symmetry.space_group_name_H-M   'P 1'
#
loop_
_entity.id
_entity.type
_entity.pdbx_description
1 polymer ?
#
loop_
_entity_poly.entity_id
_entity_poly.type
_entity_poly.pdbx_seq_one_letter_code
_entity_poly.pdbx_strand_id
1 'polypeptide(L)'
;MLKRMHIYMKERYPLISRLILGLIVFFEIHFIILLNEGVTQFKIGMQEITGAYTVFAFLLWLRIADDLKDFETDKVLFPDRPLARGAVYKKDVMILCIFFEIIAVVLNVIYMNNLLFFGILYGYGYLMSKWFFQRAKIQPSLPLALVTHNPVQMFVNLYIISFTVIKYDLRAVTLTTCMTLWTLYFPALIWEVSRKIKAPKDENDYTTYSKLFGYKRSTRFVMILTIVDIITNFILVFRLNKISIVVLFLLVSWMTWKFIQYMKDPEKFVLVEKVERYTYLQESTMLLTIVVFLLFGRI
;
A
#
# COMPACT_ATOMS: atom_id res chain seq x y z
N MET A 1 14.50 -22.14 -17.63
CA MET A 1 13.66 -20.95 -17.45
C MET A 1 12.77 -21.05 -16.21
N LEU A 2 11.89 -22.05 -16.12
CA LEU A 2 10.98 -22.25 -14.96
C LEU A 2 11.70 -22.27 -13.60
N LYS A 3 12.82 -22.99 -13.47
CA LYS A 3 13.64 -23.02 -12.25
C LYS A 3 14.13 -21.61 -11.84
N ARG A 4 14.47 -20.75 -12.80
CA ARG A 4 14.91 -19.36 -12.55
C ARG A 4 13.74 -18.46 -12.15
N MET A 5 12.59 -18.60 -12.81
CA MET A 5 11.36 -17.90 -12.42
C MET A 5 10.93 -18.28 -10.99
N HIS A 6 11.04 -19.55 -10.62
CA HIS A 6 10.77 -20.01 -9.26
C HIS A 6 11.73 -19.38 -8.23
N ILE A 7 13.03 -19.25 -8.54
CA ILE A 7 13.99 -18.54 -7.68
C ILE A 7 13.54 -17.09 -7.46
N TYR A 8 13.16 -16.39 -8.53
CA TYR A 8 12.67 -15.01 -8.41
C TYR A 8 11.43 -14.91 -7.51
N MET A 9 10.42 -15.75 -7.75
CA MET A 9 9.20 -15.76 -6.95
C MET A 9 9.48 -16.14 -5.50
N LYS A 10 10.37 -17.10 -5.23
CA LYS A 10 10.71 -17.48 -3.86
C LYS A 10 11.40 -16.36 -3.09
N GLU A 11 12.32 -15.64 -3.72
CA GLU A 11 13.19 -14.67 -3.03
C GLU A 11 12.70 -13.23 -3.07
N ARG A 12 11.97 -12.80 -4.12
CA ARG A 12 11.55 -11.40 -4.30
C ARG A 12 10.05 -11.21 -4.15
N TYR A 13 9.26 -12.17 -4.61
CA TYR A 13 7.81 -12.05 -4.64
C TYR A 13 7.10 -13.38 -4.32
N PRO A 14 7.14 -13.84 -3.04
CA PRO A 14 6.61 -15.14 -2.64
C PRO A 14 5.14 -15.27 -3.05
N LEU A 15 4.87 -16.17 -4.01
CA LEU A 15 3.61 -16.23 -4.73
C LEU A 15 2.40 -16.30 -3.79
N ILE A 16 2.41 -17.24 -2.84
CA ILE A 16 1.29 -17.47 -1.92
C ILE A 16 1.07 -16.26 -1.02
N SER A 17 2.13 -15.77 -0.36
CA SER A 17 2.02 -14.63 0.56
C SER A 17 1.55 -13.37 -0.16
N ARG A 18 1.98 -13.16 -1.41
CA ARG A 18 1.59 -12.00 -2.21
C ARG A 18 0.18 -12.12 -2.77
N LEU A 19 -0.26 -13.33 -3.15
CA LEU A 19 -1.66 -13.58 -3.51
C LEU A 19 -2.58 -13.31 -2.32
N ILE A 20 -2.23 -13.78 -1.13
CA ILE A 20 -2.96 -13.48 0.11
C ILE A 20 -3.00 -11.97 0.37
N LEU A 21 -1.89 -11.26 0.17
CA LEU A 21 -1.87 -9.80 0.28
C LEU A 21 -2.84 -9.13 -0.71
N GLY A 22 -2.87 -9.57 -1.97
CA GLY A 22 -3.82 -9.07 -2.97
C GLY A 22 -5.27 -9.31 -2.57
N LEU A 23 -5.58 -10.48 -2.00
CA LEU A 23 -6.89 -10.79 -1.44
C LEU A 23 -7.24 -9.88 -0.26
N ILE A 24 -6.34 -9.71 0.71
CA ILE A 24 -6.55 -8.86 1.89
C ILE A 24 -6.85 -7.42 1.44
N VAL A 25 -6.00 -6.82 0.62
CA VAL A 25 -6.18 -5.44 0.14
C VAL A 25 -7.49 -5.27 -0.62
N PHE A 26 -7.82 -6.22 -1.50
CA PHE A 26 -9.07 -6.18 -2.23
C PHE A 26 -10.29 -6.27 -1.32
N PHE A 27 -10.35 -7.30 -0.47
CA PHE A 27 -11.52 -7.55 0.37
C PHE A 27 -11.68 -6.52 1.49
N GLU A 28 -10.59 -5.97 2.00
CA GLU A 28 -10.64 -4.88 2.97
C GLU A 28 -11.40 -3.68 2.41
N ILE A 29 -10.95 -3.17 1.26
CA ILE A 29 -11.59 -2.03 0.59
C ILE A 29 -13.02 -2.37 0.15
N HIS A 30 -13.23 -3.56 -0.40
CA HIS A 30 -14.54 -4.03 -0.84
C HIS A 30 -15.56 -4.08 0.30
N PHE A 31 -15.21 -4.73 1.42
CA PHE A 31 -16.12 -4.88 2.56
C PHE A 31 -16.32 -3.58 3.32
N ILE A 32 -15.30 -2.74 3.47
CA ILE A 32 -15.46 -1.42 4.10
C ILE A 32 -16.59 -0.64 3.44
N ILE A 33 -16.69 -0.66 2.11
CA ILE A 33 -17.75 0.03 1.37
C ILE A 33 -19.10 -0.66 1.58
N LEU A 34 -19.18 -1.97 1.33
CA LEU A 34 -20.43 -2.72 1.43
C LEU A 34 -21.08 -2.58 2.81
N LEU A 35 -20.31 -2.81 3.86
CA LEU A 35 -20.84 -2.82 5.23
C LEU A 35 -21.27 -1.42 5.69
N ASN A 36 -20.60 -0.36 5.23
CA ASN A 36 -20.99 1.02 5.52
C ASN A 36 -22.27 1.44 4.80
N GLU A 37 -22.50 0.93 3.59
CA GLU A 37 -23.76 1.13 2.84
C GLU A 37 -24.86 0.16 3.28
N GLY A 38 -24.59 -0.71 4.28
CA GLY A 38 -25.57 -1.64 4.83
C GLY A 38 -25.81 -2.90 3.99
N VAL A 39 -24.98 -3.14 2.97
CA VAL A 39 -25.04 -4.33 2.13
C VAL A 39 -24.38 -5.50 2.84
N THR A 40 -25.20 -6.43 3.31
CA THR A 40 -24.75 -7.67 3.98
C THR A 40 -24.99 -8.92 3.14
N GLN A 41 -25.80 -8.81 2.09
CA GLN A 41 -26.02 -9.87 1.11
C GLN A 41 -25.10 -9.66 -0.09
N PHE A 42 -24.03 -10.45 -0.14
CA PHE A 42 -23.04 -10.41 -1.22
C PHE A 42 -22.66 -11.83 -1.64
N LYS A 43 -22.10 -11.96 -2.85
CA LYS A 43 -21.59 -13.23 -3.36
C LYS A 43 -20.15 -13.04 -3.82
N ILE A 44 -19.25 -13.78 -3.19
CA ILE A 44 -17.86 -13.88 -3.64
C ILE A 44 -17.85 -14.82 -4.85
N GLY A 45 -17.56 -14.27 -6.03
CA GLY A 45 -17.49 -15.03 -7.28
C GLY A 45 -16.23 -14.70 -8.08
N MET A 46 -16.28 -14.99 -9.38
CA MET A 46 -15.15 -14.78 -10.28
C MET A 46 -14.73 -13.31 -10.38
N GLN A 47 -15.64 -12.36 -10.15
CA GLN A 47 -15.34 -10.94 -10.19
C GLN A 47 -14.46 -10.50 -9.01
N GLU A 48 -14.79 -10.92 -7.78
CA GLU A 48 -13.99 -10.65 -6.58
C GLU A 48 -12.60 -11.28 -6.69
N ILE A 49 -12.54 -12.53 -7.15
CA ILE A 49 -11.28 -13.24 -7.37
C ILE A 49 -10.44 -12.51 -8.45
N THR A 50 -11.09 -12.05 -9.52
CA THR A 50 -10.42 -11.27 -10.58
C THR A 50 -9.88 -9.96 -10.04
N GLY A 51 -10.67 -9.24 -9.25
CA GLY A 51 -10.24 -7.98 -8.63
C GLY A 51 -9.04 -8.17 -7.70
N ALA A 52 -9.08 -9.17 -6.82
CA ALA A 52 -7.95 -9.51 -5.94
C ALA A 52 -6.70 -9.95 -6.72
N TYR A 53 -6.88 -10.77 -7.75
CA TYR A 53 -5.80 -11.18 -8.65
C TYR A 53 -5.19 -9.97 -9.38
N THR A 54 -6.02 -9.01 -9.78
CA THR A 54 -5.56 -7.78 -10.44
C THR A 54 -4.67 -6.95 -9.55
N VAL A 55 -5.02 -6.80 -8.27
CA VAL A 55 -4.18 -6.14 -7.27
C VAL A 55 -2.84 -6.88 -7.13
N PHE A 56 -2.87 -8.21 -7.02
CA PHE A 56 -1.67 -9.04 -6.97
C PHE A 56 -0.77 -8.85 -8.21
N ALA A 57 -1.31 -8.97 -9.41
CA ALA A 57 -0.56 -8.84 -10.66
C ALA A 57 0.05 -7.44 -10.79
N PHE A 58 -0.75 -6.40 -10.53
CA PHE A 58 -0.27 -5.02 -10.56
C PHE A 58 0.89 -4.78 -9.58
N LEU A 59 0.82 -5.31 -8.36
CA LEU A 59 1.92 -5.21 -7.39
C LEU A 59 3.16 -6.01 -7.81
N LEU A 60 2.99 -7.14 -8.51
CA LEU A 60 4.09 -7.89 -9.11
C LEU A 60 4.80 -7.05 -10.19
N TRP A 61 4.04 -6.39 -11.07
CA TRP A 61 4.59 -5.51 -12.09
C TRP A 61 5.43 -4.39 -11.48
N LEU A 62 4.90 -3.68 -10.47
CA LEU A 62 5.66 -2.63 -9.78
C LEU A 62 6.96 -3.17 -9.18
N ARG A 63 6.91 -4.35 -8.55
CA ARG A 63 8.11 -4.99 -8.00
C ARG A 63 9.15 -5.30 -9.09
N ILE A 64 8.72 -5.86 -10.21
CA ILE A 64 9.63 -6.18 -11.32
C ILE A 64 10.20 -4.90 -11.94
N ALA A 65 9.39 -3.84 -12.07
CA ALA A 65 9.84 -2.54 -12.56
C ALA A 65 10.94 -1.94 -11.66
N ASP A 66 10.75 -1.98 -10.33
CA ASP A 66 11.75 -1.54 -9.35
C ASP A 66 13.04 -2.38 -9.45
N ASP A 67 12.93 -3.71 -9.49
CA ASP A 67 14.08 -4.61 -9.58
C ASP A 67 14.88 -4.42 -10.89
N LEU A 68 14.21 -4.10 -12.01
CA LEU A 68 14.86 -3.82 -13.29
C LEU A 68 15.51 -2.43 -13.33
N LYS A 69 14.85 -1.43 -12.73
CA LYS A 69 15.36 -0.06 -12.59
C LYS A 69 16.62 -0.02 -11.73
N ASP A 70 16.61 -0.76 -10.62
CA ASP A 70 17.69 -0.72 -9.64
C ASP A 70 18.83 -1.72 -9.91
N PHE A 71 18.73 -2.48 -10.99
CA PHE A 71 19.67 -3.54 -11.37
C PHE A 71 21.16 -3.18 -11.28
N GLU A 72 21.61 -2.06 -11.87
CA GLU A 72 23.03 -1.69 -11.85
C GLU A 72 23.49 -1.25 -10.45
N THR A 73 22.62 -0.63 -9.67
CA THR A 73 22.90 -0.25 -8.28
C THR A 73 22.94 -1.49 -7.38
N ASP A 74 22.02 -2.43 -7.61
CA ASP A 74 21.91 -3.67 -6.87
C ASP A 74 23.12 -4.59 -7.09
N LYS A 75 23.76 -4.56 -8.27
CA LYS A 75 25.03 -5.29 -8.48
C LYS A 75 26.12 -4.89 -7.50
N VAL A 76 26.16 -3.61 -7.11
CA VAL A 76 27.18 -3.07 -6.22
C VAL A 76 26.74 -3.21 -4.76
N LEU A 77 25.50 -2.81 -4.45
CA LEU A 77 25.03 -2.70 -3.06
C LEU A 77 24.37 -3.97 -2.52
N PHE A 78 23.83 -4.83 -3.38
CA PHE A 78 23.05 -6.00 -2.98
C PHE A 78 23.34 -7.20 -3.91
N PRO A 79 24.60 -7.66 -3.97
CA PRO A 79 25.03 -8.69 -4.92
C PRO A 79 24.26 -10.01 -4.75
N ASP A 80 23.74 -10.30 -3.56
CA ASP A 80 22.98 -11.53 -3.28
C ASP A 80 21.63 -11.61 -3.99
N ARG A 81 21.09 -10.50 -4.52
CA ARG A 81 19.78 -10.48 -5.20
C ARG A 81 19.79 -11.36 -6.46
N PRO A 82 18.68 -12.05 -6.81
CA PRO A 82 18.64 -13.00 -7.93
C PRO A 82 19.11 -12.44 -9.27
N LEU A 83 18.72 -11.21 -9.59
CA LEU A 83 19.14 -10.53 -10.83
C LEU A 83 20.61 -10.13 -10.75
N ALA A 84 21.06 -9.56 -9.62
CA ALA A 84 22.42 -9.07 -9.42
C ALA A 84 23.46 -10.20 -9.53
N ARG A 85 23.23 -11.34 -8.87
CA ARG A 85 24.10 -12.53 -8.96
C ARG A 85 23.97 -13.35 -10.24
N GLY A 86 23.06 -12.98 -11.15
CA GLY A 86 22.83 -13.70 -12.40
C GLY A 86 22.09 -15.04 -12.26
N ALA A 87 21.45 -15.31 -11.13
CA ALA A 87 20.59 -16.50 -10.96
C ALA A 87 19.31 -16.44 -11.80
N VAL A 88 18.89 -15.22 -12.15
CA VAL A 88 17.73 -14.92 -13.00
C VAL A 88 18.12 -13.84 -14.00
N TYR A 89 17.64 -13.92 -15.24
CA TYR A 89 17.90 -12.91 -16.26
C TYR A 89 16.74 -11.93 -16.40
N LYS A 90 17.03 -10.72 -16.90
CA LYS A 90 16.02 -9.69 -17.22
C LYS A 90 14.89 -10.24 -18.10
N LYS A 91 15.23 -11.09 -19.09
CA LYS A 91 14.24 -11.74 -19.96
C LYS A 91 13.31 -12.67 -19.17
N ASP A 92 13.81 -13.41 -18.18
CA ASP A 92 12.99 -14.33 -17.41
C ASP A 92 11.94 -13.58 -16.58
N VAL A 93 12.31 -12.49 -15.91
CA VAL A 93 11.37 -11.69 -15.11
C VAL A 93 10.38 -10.92 -15.98
N MET A 94 10.78 -10.48 -17.17
CA MET A 94 9.85 -9.85 -18.11
C MET A 94 8.80 -10.82 -18.64
N ILE A 95 9.21 -12.05 -19.02
CA ILE A 95 8.26 -13.09 -19.46
C ILE A 95 7.29 -13.44 -18.32
N LEU A 96 7.81 -13.54 -17.09
CA LEU A 96 6.99 -13.79 -15.91
C LEU A 96 5.97 -12.68 -15.68
N CYS A 97 6.40 -11.41 -15.73
CA CYS A 97 5.51 -10.26 -15.61
C CYS A 97 4.40 -10.33 -16.66
N ILE A 98 4.77 -10.43 -17.93
CA ILE A 98 3.83 -10.46 -19.07
C ILE A 98 2.82 -11.59 -18.90
N PHE A 99 3.24 -12.77 -18.44
CA PHE A 99 2.33 -13.89 -18.18
C PHE A 99 1.23 -13.54 -17.16
N PHE A 100 1.60 -12.98 -16.00
CA PHE A 100 0.61 -12.61 -14.98
C PHE A 100 -0.26 -11.42 -15.41
N GLU A 101 0.31 -10.44 -16.12
CA GLU A 101 -0.42 -9.28 -16.65
C GLU A 101 -1.43 -9.68 -17.74
N ILE A 102 -1.07 -10.60 -18.65
CA ILE A 102 -2.00 -11.09 -19.67
C ILE A 102 -3.21 -11.74 -19.02
N ILE A 103 -2.99 -12.57 -18.00
CA ILE A 103 -4.09 -13.18 -17.24
C ILE A 103 -4.93 -12.08 -16.58
N ALA A 104 -4.32 -11.04 -16.00
CA ALA A 104 -5.06 -9.95 -15.36
C ALA A 104 -5.94 -9.21 -16.38
N VAL A 105 -5.40 -8.89 -17.56
CA VAL A 105 -6.14 -8.26 -18.66
C VAL A 105 -7.30 -9.15 -19.11
N VAL A 106 -7.05 -10.43 -19.40
CA VAL A 106 -8.07 -11.38 -19.88
C VAL A 106 -9.19 -11.52 -18.85
N LEU A 107 -8.85 -11.70 -17.57
CA LEU A 107 -9.85 -11.82 -16.51
C LEU A 107 -10.66 -10.54 -16.35
N ASN A 108 -10.04 -9.35 -16.41
CA ASN A 108 -10.77 -8.10 -16.34
C ASN A 108 -11.73 -7.93 -17.52
N VAL A 109 -11.29 -8.22 -18.74
CA VAL A 109 -12.13 -8.12 -19.95
C VAL A 109 -13.32 -9.08 -19.90
N ILE A 110 -13.13 -10.30 -19.38
CA ILE A 110 -14.19 -11.31 -19.33
C ILE A 110 -15.17 -11.06 -18.18
N TYR A 111 -14.68 -10.74 -16.98
CA TYR A 111 -15.50 -10.77 -15.76
C TYR A 111 -15.84 -9.39 -15.20
N MET A 112 -15.01 -8.37 -15.44
CA MET A 112 -15.13 -7.09 -14.73
C MET A 112 -15.93 -6.06 -15.52
N ASN A 113 -16.69 -5.25 -14.80
CA ASN A 113 -17.55 -4.19 -15.35
C ASN A 113 -16.96 -2.77 -15.18
N ASN A 114 -15.75 -2.65 -14.63
CA ASN A 114 -15.07 -1.39 -14.34
C ASN A 114 -13.80 -1.19 -15.19
N LEU A 115 -13.83 -1.60 -16.46
CA LEU A 115 -12.69 -1.56 -17.39
C LEU A 115 -12.04 -0.18 -17.53
N LEU A 116 -12.81 0.90 -17.43
CA LEU A 116 -12.28 2.26 -17.42
C LEU A 116 -11.26 2.45 -16.28
N PHE A 117 -11.59 2.01 -15.07
CA PHE A 117 -10.74 2.15 -13.90
C PHE A 117 -9.57 1.18 -13.92
N PHE A 118 -9.73 0.00 -14.53
CA PHE A 118 -8.60 -0.87 -14.87
C PHE A 118 -7.60 -0.15 -15.80
N GLY A 119 -8.09 0.51 -16.85
CA GLY A 119 -7.27 1.32 -17.75
C GLY A 119 -6.58 2.49 -17.05
N ILE A 120 -7.26 3.16 -16.12
CA ILE A 120 -6.66 4.23 -15.30
C ILE A 120 -5.53 3.68 -14.41
N LEU A 121 -5.76 2.55 -13.73
CA LEU A 121 -4.76 1.92 -12.87
C LEU A 121 -3.49 1.55 -13.65
N TYR A 122 -3.64 0.87 -14.78
CA TYR A 122 -2.52 0.45 -15.62
C TYR A 122 -1.87 1.62 -16.36
N GLY A 123 -2.66 2.60 -16.79
CA GLY A 123 -2.16 3.84 -17.37
C GLY A 123 -1.27 4.60 -16.38
N TYR A 124 -1.70 4.72 -15.12
CA TYR A 124 -0.89 5.31 -14.07
C TYR A 124 0.36 4.48 -13.76
N GLY A 125 0.24 3.15 -13.64
CA GLY A 125 1.38 2.25 -13.46
C GLY A 125 2.43 2.41 -14.58
N TYR A 126 1.98 2.63 -15.82
CA TYR A 126 2.85 2.84 -16.97
C TYR A 126 3.53 4.21 -16.94
N LEU A 127 2.77 5.27 -16.62
CA LEU A 127 3.33 6.62 -16.45
C LEU A 127 4.38 6.62 -15.35
N MET A 128 4.07 6.00 -14.21
CA MET A 128 5.01 5.81 -13.11
C MET A 128 6.24 5.03 -13.58
N SER A 129 6.07 3.93 -14.32
CA SER A 129 7.17 3.16 -14.96
C SER A 129 8.05 4.03 -15.87
N LYS A 130 7.48 4.92 -16.69
CA LYS A 130 8.27 5.86 -17.49
C LYS A 130 9.03 6.85 -16.62
N TRP A 131 8.37 7.36 -15.60
CA TRP A 131 8.94 8.31 -14.65
C TRP A 131 10.09 7.66 -13.86
N PHE A 132 9.93 6.39 -13.48
CA PHE A 132 10.94 5.53 -12.84
C PHE A 132 12.27 5.45 -13.61
N PHE A 133 12.24 5.47 -14.94
CA PHE A 133 13.45 5.45 -15.78
C PHE A 133 14.12 6.82 -15.97
N GLN A 134 13.53 7.90 -15.46
CA GLN A 134 14.13 9.25 -15.44
C GLN A 134 14.92 9.52 -14.14
N ARG A 135 15.80 8.58 -13.74
CA ARG A 135 16.59 8.60 -12.49
C ARG A 135 17.22 9.97 -12.18
N ALA A 136 17.80 10.64 -13.19
CA ALA A 136 18.50 11.92 -13.03
C ALA A 136 17.64 13.06 -12.46
N LYS A 137 16.31 13.02 -12.63
CA LYS A 137 15.40 14.09 -12.17
C LYS A 137 14.81 13.85 -10.78
N ILE A 138 14.78 12.59 -10.32
CA ILE A 138 14.02 12.17 -9.13
C ILE A 138 14.95 11.92 -7.94
N GLN A 139 16.10 11.31 -8.21
CA GLN A 139 17.09 10.98 -7.17
C GLN A 139 17.52 12.17 -6.30
N PRO A 140 17.54 13.45 -6.78
CA PRO A 140 17.87 14.58 -5.93
C PRO A 140 16.74 15.06 -5.00
N SER A 141 15.48 14.66 -5.21
CA SER A 141 14.33 15.27 -4.51
C SER A 141 13.39 14.23 -3.87
N LEU A 142 13.64 13.95 -2.58
CA LEU A 142 12.77 13.13 -1.72
C LEU A 142 11.27 13.51 -1.80
N PRO A 143 10.88 14.81 -1.76
CA PRO A 143 9.48 15.20 -1.84
C PRO A 143 8.85 14.88 -3.19
N LEU A 144 9.60 14.99 -4.28
CA LEU A 144 9.08 14.72 -5.61
C LEU A 144 8.85 13.21 -5.81
N ALA A 145 9.77 12.38 -5.31
CA ALA A 145 9.57 10.93 -5.28
C ALA A 145 8.32 10.54 -4.48
N LEU A 146 8.08 11.20 -3.35
CA LEU A 146 6.91 10.99 -2.50
C LEU A 146 5.59 11.33 -3.21
N VAL A 147 5.52 12.48 -3.88
CA VAL A 147 4.28 12.92 -4.57
C VAL A 147 3.98 12.07 -5.81
N THR A 148 4.99 11.52 -6.45
CA THR A 148 4.82 10.83 -7.74
C THR A 148 4.61 9.33 -7.63
N HIS A 149 5.14 8.68 -6.59
CA HIS A 149 5.08 7.21 -6.45
C HIS A 149 4.07 6.76 -5.39
N ASN A 150 3.83 7.57 -4.36
CA ASN A 150 2.93 7.21 -3.27
C ASN A 150 1.44 7.16 -3.68
N PRO A 151 0.93 7.98 -4.62
CA PRO A 151 -0.47 7.92 -5.03
C PRO A 151 -0.88 6.61 -5.70
N VAL A 152 0.06 5.71 -6.03
CA VAL A 152 -0.25 4.38 -6.57
C VAL A 152 -1.30 3.64 -5.75
N GLN A 153 -1.25 3.76 -4.41
CA GLN A 153 -2.21 3.11 -3.54
C GLN A 153 -3.63 3.66 -3.73
N MET A 154 -3.76 4.97 -4.00
CA MET A 154 -5.05 5.59 -4.30
C MET A 154 -5.65 5.04 -5.60
N PHE A 155 -4.83 4.78 -6.63
CA PHE A 155 -5.31 4.20 -7.88
C PHE A 155 -5.75 2.75 -7.72
N VAL A 156 -5.04 1.97 -6.89
CA VAL A 156 -5.47 0.61 -6.51
C VAL A 156 -6.81 0.66 -5.79
N ASN A 157 -6.95 1.53 -4.80
CA ASN A 157 -8.22 1.70 -4.08
C ASN A 157 -9.34 2.15 -5.02
N LEU A 158 -9.08 3.09 -5.93
CA LEU A 158 -10.05 3.59 -6.90
C LEU A 158 -10.57 2.46 -7.81
N TYR A 159 -9.69 1.55 -8.25
CA TYR A 159 -10.09 0.36 -9.00
C TYR A 159 -11.05 -0.52 -8.18
N ILE A 160 -10.74 -0.80 -6.90
CA ILE A 160 -11.59 -1.64 -6.05
C ILE A 160 -12.92 -0.95 -5.69
N ILE A 161 -12.87 0.34 -5.36
CA ILE A 161 -14.04 1.18 -5.07
C ILE A 161 -14.99 1.18 -6.27
N SER A 162 -14.46 1.46 -7.47
CA SER A 162 -15.29 1.50 -8.68
C SER A 162 -15.98 0.18 -8.98
N PHE A 163 -15.27 -0.95 -8.83
CA PHE A 163 -15.88 -2.28 -8.96
C PHE A 163 -17.03 -2.46 -7.98
N THR A 164 -16.80 -2.17 -6.70
CA THR A 164 -17.77 -2.37 -5.63
C THR A 164 -19.02 -1.52 -5.85
N VAL A 165 -18.81 -0.24 -6.18
CA VAL A 165 -19.88 0.71 -6.47
C VAL A 165 -20.73 0.26 -7.65
N ILE A 166 -20.11 -0.12 -8.78
CA ILE A 166 -20.83 -0.51 -10.01
C ILE A 166 -21.56 -1.84 -9.80
N LYS A 167 -20.92 -2.83 -9.15
CA LYS A 167 -21.52 -4.16 -8.96
C LYS A 167 -22.76 -4.13 -8.07
N TYR A 168 -22.78 -3.28 -7.05
CA TYR A 168 -23.85 -3.22 -6.06
C TYR A 168 -24.76 -2.00 -6.21
N ASP A 169 -24.67 -1.28 -7.34
CA ASP A 169 -25.47 -0.08 -7.66
C ASP A 169 -25.45 0.97 -6.53
N LEU A 170 -24.26 1.22 -5.98
CA LEU A 170 -24.06 2.16 -4.87
C LEU A 170 -23.83 3.57 -5.40
N ARG A 171 -23.99 4.57 -4.53
CA ARG A 171 -23.62 5.95 -4.86
C ARG A 171 -22.10 6.05 -5.01
N ALA A 172 -21.65 6.56 -6.15
CA ALA A 172 -20.22 6.63 -6.49
C ALA A 172 -19.43 7.59 -5.61
N VAL A 173 -20.03 8.71 -5.20
CA VAL A 173 -19.38 9.73 -4.35
C VAL A 173 -20.16 9.85 -3.05
N THR A 174 -19.59 9.31 -1.99
CA THR A 174 -20.07 9.36 -0.61
C THR A 174 -18.90 9.67 0.31
N LEU A 175 -19.19 10.06 1.55
CA LEU A 175 -18.13 10.22 2.54
C LEU A 175 -17.32 8.93 2.69
N THR A 176 -17.97 7.77 2.70
CA THR A 176 -17.34 6.44 2.77
C THR A 176 -16.36 6.25 1.62
N THR A 177 -16.81 6.34 0.37
CA THR A 177 -15.95 6.11 -0.81
C THR A 177 -14.79 7.11 -0.88
N CYS A 178 -15.02 8.38 -0.51
CA CYS A 178 -13.98 9.39 -0.39
C CYS A 178 -12.95 9.03 0.69
N MET A 179 -13.36 8.59 1.88
CA MET A 179 -12.43 8.18 2.94
C MET A 179 -11.69 6.89 2.58
N THR A 180 -12.39 5.91 1.99
CA THR A 180 -11.81 4.63 1.55
C THR A 180 -10.75 4.82 0.46
N LEU A 181 -10.86 5.85 -0.38
CA LEU A 181 -9.83 6.18 -1.36
C LEU A 181 -8.46 6.44 -0.71
N TRP A 182 -8.46 6.99 0.51
CA TRP A 182 -7.26 7.31 1.27
C TRP A 182 -6.79 6.19 2.21
N THR A 183 -7.59 5.13 2.38
CA THR A 183 -7.21 3.93 3.16
C THR A 183 -5.93 3.32 2.56
N LEU A 184 -5.02 2.81 3.38
CA LEU A 184 -3.68 2.31 2.99
C LEU A 184 -2.71 3.36 2.36
N TYR A 185 -3.19 4.49 1.81
CA TYR A 185 -2.33 5.56 1.30
C TYR A 185 -1.63 6.29 2.44
N PHE A 186 -2.38 6.74 3.46
CA PHE A 186 -1.75 7.43 4.60
C PHE A 186 -0.79 6.52 5.37
N PRO A 187 -1.10 5.25 5.70
CA PRO A 187 -0.15 4.33 6.31
C PRO A 187 1.15 4.18 5.52
N ALA A 188 1.06 3.99 4.19
CA ALA A 188 2.24 3.91 3.32
C ALA A 188 3.06 5.21 3.35
N LEU A 189 2.39 6.37 3.33
CA LEU A 189 3.01 7.69 3.43
C LEU A 189 3.70 7.93 4.79
N ILE A 190 3.03 7.60 5.89
CA ILE A 190 3.55 7.73 7.26
C ILE A 190 4.81 6.86 7.39
N TRP A 191 4.77 5.62 6.91
CA TRP A 191 5.92 4.72 6.90
C TRP A 191 7.08 5.26 6.05
N GLU A 192 6.82 5.68 4.80
CA GLU A 192 7.87 6.16 3.87
C GLU A 192 8.55 7.43 4.36
N VAL A 193 7.83 8.34 5.02
CA VAL A 193 8.44 9.52 5.64
C VAL A 193 9.19 9.14 6.91
N SER A 194 8.59 8.35 7.81
CA SER A 194 9.18 8.01 9.11
C SER A 194 10.48 7.20 9.00
N ARG A 195 10.60 6.30 8.02
CA ARG A 195 11.85 5.55 7.77
C ARG A 195 13.02 6.43 7.33
N LYS A 196 12.75 7.67 6.89
CA LYS A 196 13.76 8.67 6.50
C LYS A 196 13.84 9.83 7.50
N ILE A 197 13.32 9.65 8.71
CA ILE A 197 13.55 10.53 9.85
C ILE A 197 14.60 9.84 10.74
N LYS A 198 15.70 10.54 10.99
CA LYS A 198 16.79 10.06 11.85
C LYS A 198 17.03 11.01 13.01
N ALA A 199 17.68 10.49 14.06
CA ALA A 199 18.21 11.33 15.12
C ALA A 199 19.42 12.12 14.58
N PRO A 200 19.72 13.32 15.10
CA PRO A 200 20.84 14.14 14.62
C PRO A 200 22.19 13.40 14.60
N LYS A 201 22.42 12.47 15.53
CA LYS A 201 23.64 11.66 15.62
C LYS A 201 23.73 10.54 14.58
N ASP A 202 22.58 10.07 14.06
CA ASP A 202 22.49 8.96 13.10
C ASP A 202 22.41 9.45 11.64
N GLU A 203 22.46 10.77 11.44
CA GLU A 203 22.48 11.37 10.11
C GLU A 203 23.73 10.96 9.34
N ASN A 204 23.56 10.72 8.06
CA ASN A 204 24.64 10.33 7.16
C ASN A 204 24.60 11.15 5.87
N ASP A 205 25.43 10.77 4.90
CA ASP A 205 25.54 11.50 3.62
C ASP A 205 24.26 11.44 2.78
N TYR A 206 23.35 10.51 3.08
CA TYR A 206 22.06 10.43 2.42
C TYR A 206 21.15 11.60 2.79
N THR A 207 20.40 12.10 1.80
CA THR A 207 19.38 13.11 2.02
C THR A 207 18.18 12.51 2.76
N THR A 208 17.99 12.89 4.01
CA THR A 208 16.84 12.50 4.86
C THR A 208 15.87 13.67 5.02
N TYR A 209 14.61 13.39 5.41
CA TYR A 209 13.66 14.47 5.71
C TYR A 209 14.10 15.27 6.93
N SER A 210 14.73 14.62 7.90
CA SER A 210 15.28 15.25 9.11
C SER A 210 16.48 16.15 8.80
N LYS A 211 17.30 15.85 7.80
CA LYS A 211 18.38 16.73 7.32
C LYS A 211 17.84 17.95 6.55
N LEU A 212 16.79 17.77 5.75
CA LEU A 212 16.18 18.87 4.96
C LEU A 212 15.33 19.83 5.81
N PHE A 213 14.53 19.30 6.74
CA PHE A 213 13.51 20.08 7.46
C PHE A 213 13.70 20.10 8.98
N GLY A 214 14.66 19.33 9.51
CA GLY A 214 14.86 19.12 10.94
C GLY A 214 13.97 18.00 11.49
N TYR A 215 14.55 17.11 12.31
CA TYR A 215 13.84 15.94 12.85
C TYR A 215 12.51 16.29 13.55
N LYS A 216 12.44 17.40 14.29
CA LYS A 216 11.20 17.82 14.97
C LYS A 216 10.09 18.19 14.00
N ARG A 217 10.39 18.92 12.92
CA ARG A 217 9.38 19.33 11.93
C ARG A 217 8.91 18.12 11.11
N SER A 218 9.84 17.25 10.70
CA SER A 218 9.50 16.00 10.00
C SER A 218 8.65 15.07 10.88
N THR A 219 8.99 14.94 12.17
CA THR A 219 8.19 14.13 13.11
C THR A 219 6.80 14.72 13.31
N ARG A 220 6.68 16.04 13.44
CA ARG A 220 5.38 16.73 13.54
C ARG A 220 4.52 16.52 12.30
N PHE A 221 5.12 16.54 11.11
CA PHE A 221 4.41 16.25 9.86
C PHE A 221 3.84 14.83 9.85
N VAL A 222 4.64 13.82 10.23
CA VAL A 222 4.17 12.43 10.35
C VAL A 222 3.08 12.28 11.41
N MET A 223 3.19 13.00 12.53
CA MET A 223 2.16 13.03 13.57
C MET A 223 0.83 13.59 13.03
N ILE A 224 0.86 14.69 12.28
CA ILE A 224 -0.34 15.27 11.65
C ILE A 224 -0.95 14.27 10.66
N LEU A 225 -0.14 13.64 9.82
CA LEU A 225 -0.62 12.62 8.89
C LEU A 225 -1.26 11.43 9.62
N THR A 226 -0.70 11.00 10.75
CA THR A 226 -1.26 9.92 11.58
C THR A 226 -2.61 10.32 12.18
N ILE A 227 -2.78 11.58 12.57
CA ILE A 227 -4.07 12.09 13.06
C ILE A 227 -5.10 12.16 11.92
N VAL A 228 -4.70 12.61 10.73
CA VAL A 228 -5.59 12.62 9.56
C VAL A 228 -6.02 11.19 9.20
N ASP A 229 -5.08 10.26 9.18
CA ASP A 229 -5.36 8.84 8.93
C ASP A 229 -6.31 8.23 9.96
N ILE A 230 -6.10 8.48 11.26
CA ILE A 230 -7.01 7.89 12.25
C ILE A 230 -8.42 8.46 12.13
N ILE A 231 -8.56 9.74 11.73
CA ILE A 231 -9.87 10.36 11.51
C ILE A 231 -10.60 9.66 10.36
N THR A 232 -9.91 9.35 9.25
CA THR A 232 -10.54 8.62 8.14
C THR A 232 -10.97 7.22 8.59
N ASN A 233 -10.11 6.51 9.32
CA ASN A 233 -10.43 5.18 9.85
C ASN A 233 -11.60 5.22 10.85
N PHE A 234 -11.64 6.20 11.76
CA PHE A 234 -12.75 6.41 12.68
C PHE A 234 -14.07 6.55 11.94
N ILE A 235 -14.11 7.41 10.92
CA ILE A 235 -15.32 7.62 10.10
C ILE A 235 -15.77 6.31 9.46
N LEU A 236 -14.83 5.53 8.92
CA LEU A 236 -15.12 4.25 8.25
C LEU A 236 -15.61 3.16 9.21
N VAL A 237 -15.12 3.11 10.45
CA VAL A 237 -15.54 2.09 11.42
C VAL A 237 -16.69 2.55 12.32
N PHE A 238 -17.03 3.84 12.34
CA PHE A 238 -17.99 4.43 13.28
C PHE A 238 -19.34 3.71 13.29
N ARG A 239 -19.80 3.32 12.09
CA ARG A 239 -21.08 2.62 11.89
C ARG A 239 -20.98 1.10 11.95
N LEU A 240 -19.75 0.58 12.00
CA LEU A 240 -19.46 -0.85 11.96
C LEU A 240 -19.26 -1.42 13.37
N ASN A 241 -18.30 -0.88 14.10
CA ASN A 241 -17.92 -1.39 15.41
C ASN A 241 -17.38 -0.29 16.33
N LYS A 242 -18.10 0.01 17.43
CA LYS A 242 -17.71 1.02 18.42
C LYS A 242 -16.50 0.62 19.25
N ILE A 243 -16.29 -0.68 19.48
CA ILE A 243 -15.10 -1.18 20.19
C ILE A 243 -13.84 -0.87 19.39
N SER A 244 -13.90 -1.03 18.07
CA SER A 244 -12.78 -0.69 17.18
C SER A 244 -12.39 0.78 17.28
N ILE A 245 -13.35 1.69 17.45
CA ILE A 245 -13.07 3.12 17.67
C ILE A 245 -12.24 3.31 18.94
N VAL A 246 -12.61 2.63 20.03
CA VAL A 246 -11.87 2.72 21.31
C VAL A 246 -10.45 2.18 21.14
N VAL A 247 -10.28 1.04 20.48
CA VAL A 247 -8.96 0.47 20.20
C VAL A 247 -8.10 1.42 19.36
N LEU A 248 -8.64 1.93 18.25
CA LEU A 248 -7.96 2.88 17.38
C LEU A 248 -7.61 4.19 18.12
N PHE A 249 -8.48 4.66 19.01
CA PHE A 249 -8.22 5.82 19.88
C PHE A 249 -7.03 5.59 20.82
N LEU A 250 -6.96 4.41 21.45
CA LEU A 250 -5.84 4.05 22.31
C LEU A 250 -4.53 3.95 21.51
N LEU A 251 -4.59 3.37 20.31
CA LEU A 251 -3.42 3.26 19.42
C LEU A 251 -2.88 4.62 19.00
N VAL A 252 -3.74 5.54 18.54
CA VAL A 252 -3.29 6.87 18.10
C VAL A 252 -2.82 7.71 19.28
N SER A 253 -3.44 7.56 20.45
CA SER A 253 -2.99 8.24 21.68
C SER A 253 -1.59 7.77 22.08
N TRP A 254 -1.35 6.46 22.05
CA TRP A 254 -0.02 5.88 22.28
C TRP A 254 1.00 6.38 21.25
N MET A 255 0.65 6.37 19.97
CA MET A 255 1.56 6.78 18.90
C MET A 255 1.86 8.30 18.96
N THR A 256 0.87 9.12 19.27
CA THR A 256 1.04 10.57 19.52
C THR A 256 2.01 10.82 20.67
N TRP A 257 1.88 10.06 21.76
CA TRP A 257 2.84 10.12 22.86
C TRP A 257 4.26 9.71 22.42
N LYS A 258 4.39 8.70 21.55
CA LYS A 258 5.70 8.32 20.97
C LYS A 258 6.28 9.42 20.09
N PHE A 259 5.50 10.08 19.24
CA PHE A 259 6.00 11.23 18.48
C PHE A 259 6.50 12.36 19.39
N ILE A 260 5.75 12.69 20.46
CA ILE A 260 6.18 13.70 21.43
C ILE A 260 7.47 13.29 22.15
N GLN A 261 7.58 12.01 22.53
CA GLN A 261 8.77 11.47 23.17
C GLN A 261 10.00 11.59 22.24
N TYR A 262 9.86 11.22 20.97
CA TYR A 262 10.92 11.33 19.97
C TYR A 262 11.33 12.79 19.69
N MET A 263 10.38 13.71 19.66
CA MET A 263 10.68 15.14 19.49
C MET A 263 11.43 15.75 20.69
N LYS A 264 11.26 15.19 21.89
CA LYS A 264 11.99 15.61 23.10
C LYS A 264 13.38 14.97 23.14
N ASP A 265 13.47 13.69 22.82
CA ASP A 265 14.68 12.88 22.86
C ASP A 265 14.67 11.87 21.70
N PRO A 266 15.30 12.22 20.55
CA PRO A 266 15.29 11.37 19.36
C PRO A 266 16.22 10.15 19.49
N GLU A 267 17.07 10.08 20.52
CA GLU A 267 18.03 8.98 20.71
C GLU A 267 17.41 7.78 21.44
N LYS A 268 16.24 7.99 22.05
CA LYS A 268 15.61 6.98 22.90
C LYS A 268 15.14 5.73 22.15
N PHE A 269 14.77 5.87 20.88
CA PHE A 269 14.34 4.75 20.03
C PHE A 269 14.31 5.17 18.55
N VAL A 270 14.32 4.16 17.67
CA VAL A 270 14.13 4.35 16.23
C VAL A 270 12.65 4.58 15.93
N LEU A 271 12.32 5.75 15.36
CA LEU A 271 10.93 6.17 15.13
C LEU A 271 10.14 5.20 14.23
N VAL A 272 10.75 4.74 13.14
CA VAL A 272 10.07 3.88 12.16
C VAL A 272 9.59 2.57 12.77
N GLU A 273 10.31 1.98 13.74
CA GLU A 273 9.87 0.75 14.40
C GLU A 273 8.56 0.93 15.18
N LYS A 274 8.33 2.12 15.76
CA LYS A 274 7.08 2.43 16.46
C LYS A 274 5.95 2.67 15.47
N VAL A 275 6.25 3.35 14.37
CA VAL A 275 5.29 3.54 13.26
C VAL A 275 4.87 2.20 12.67
N GLU A 276 5.80 1.29 12.39
CA GLU A 276 5.48 -0.04 11.85
C GLU A 276 4.57 -0.82 12.78
N ARG A 277 4.87 -0.86 14.09
CA ARG A 277 3.99 -1.51 15.08
C ARG A 277 2.61 -0.88 15.14
N TYR A 278 2.54 0.45 15.12
CA TYR A 278 1.26 1.18 15.09
C TYR A 278 0.45 0.78 13.86
N THR A 279 1.05 0.84 12.67
CA THR A 279 0.41 0.49 11.40
C THR A 279 -0.08 -0.95 11.41
N TYR A 280 0.74 -1.92 11.85
CA TYR A 280 0.31 -3.31 11.93
C TYR A 280 -0.90 -3.50 12.86
N LEU A 281 -0.91 -2.84 14.03
CA LEU A 281 -2.01 -2.92 14.97
C LEU A 281 -3.28 -2.25 14.43
N GLN A 282 -3.13 -1.11 13.76
CA GLN A 282 -4.22 -0.40 13.10
C GLN A 282 -4.86 -1.25 12.00
N GLU A 283 -4.08 -1.73 11.03
CA GLU A 283 -4.60 -2.53 9.91
C GLU A 283 -5.23 -3.83 10.42
N SER A 284 -4.62 -4.47 11.42
CA SER A 284 -5.23 -5.64 12.07
C SER A 284 -6.58 -5.30 12.70
N THR A 285 -6.72 -4.12 13.31
CA THR A 285 -7.99 -3.65 13.88
C THR A 285 -9.03 -3.40 12.79
N MET A 286 -8.64 -2.83 11.65
CA MET A 286 -9.52 -2.62 10.49
C MET A 286 -10.04 -3.96 9.95
N LEU A 287 -9.14 -4.92 9.72
CA LEU A 287 -9.51 -6.26 9.25
C LEU A 287 -10.40 -7.01 10.25
N LEU A 288 -10.05 -6.97 11.54
CA LEU A 288 -10.86 -7.59 12.59
C LEU A 288 -12.25 -6.94 12.69
N THR A 289 -12.36 -5.64 12.46
CA THR A 289 -13.66 -4.95 12.44
C THR A 289 -14.59 -5.55 11.39
N ILE A 290 -14.07 -5.79 10.18
CA ILE A 290 -14.83 -6.42 9.10
C ILE A 290 -15.25 -7.84 9.50
N VAL A 291 -14.32 -8.65 9.99
CA VAL A 291 -14.60 -10.04 10.39
C VAL A 291 -15.64 -10.11 11.50
N VAL A 292 -15.50 -9.29 12.55
CA VAL A 292 -16.45 -9.23 13.67
C VAL A 292 -17.83 -8.79 13.18
N PHE A 293 -17.89 -7.78 12.31
CA PHE A 293 -19.17 -7.34 11.74
C PHE A 293 -19.85 -8.45 10.93
N LEU A 294 -19.10 -9.18 10.12
CA LEU A 294 -19.65 -10.28 9.31
C LEU A 294 -20.20 -11.43 10.17
N LEU A 295 -19.61 -11.69 11.34
CA LEU A 295 -20.02 -12.77 12.25
C LEU A 295 -21.14 -12.37 13.21
N PHE A 296 -21.11 -11.15 13.73
CA PHE A 296 -21.95 -10.71 14.85
C PHE A 296 -22.82 -9.49 14.55
N GLY A 297 -22.66 -8.87 13.37
CA GLY A 297 -23.32 -7.62 13.00
C GLY A 297 -22.70 -6.40 13.70
N ARG A 298 -23.51 -5.32 13.81
CA ARG A 298 -23.10 -4.07 14.44
C ARG A 298 -22.96 -4.23 15.96
N ILE A 299 -21.83 -3.76 16.50
CA ILE A 299 -21.51 -3.73 17.95
C ILE A 299 -21.07 -2.31 18.32
#